data_AF-A0A556CC24-F1
#
_entry.id   AF-A0A556CC24-F1
#
_cell.length_a   1.000
_cell.length_b   1.000
_cell.length_c   1.000
_cell.angle_alpha   90.00
_cell.angle_beta   90.00
_cell.angle_gamma   90.00
#
_symmetry.space_group_name_H-M   'P 1'
#
loop_
_entity.id
_entity.type
_entity.pdbx_description
1 polymer ?
#
loop_
_entity_poly.entity_id
_entity_poly.type
_entity_poly.pdbx_seq_one_letter_code
_entity_poly.pdbx_strand_id
1 'polypeptide(L)'
;MSAIFNHTIIAAADPAESAQFYVDILEAEHTQSWGVFSNIMLDEGVMLQFATPPPTFDIQPVHMAFMCTDDHFDRAVALLDERGLDYWADPQRTRLHETNAEHDGRGVYFLDPSGMYLELITQPYL
;
A
#
# COMPACT_ATOMS: atom_id res chain seq x y z
N MET A 1 -16.99 19.81 -0.25
CA MET A 1 -17.31 18.91 0.88
C MET A 1 -16.62 19.45 2.14
N SER A 2 -17.07 19.07 3.34
CA SER A 2 -16.54 19.59 4.62
C SER A 2 -15.72 18.59 5.44
N ALA A 3 -15.85 17.29 5.16
CA ALA A 3 -15.06 16.23 5.81
C ALA A 3 -13.87 15.85 4.94
N ILE A 4 -12.74 15.54 5.58
CA ILE A 4 -11.52 15.03 4.95
C ILE A 4 -11.15 13.68 5.58
N PHE A 5 -10.54 12.80 4.81
CA PHE A 5 -9.98 11.56 5.34
C PHE A 5 -8.67 11.88 6.05
N ASN A 6 -8.55 11.53 7.34
CA ASN A 6 -7.40 11.92 8.15
C ASN A 6 -6.45 10.76 8.44
N HIS A 7 -6.97 9.59 8.82
CA HIS A 7 -6.17 8.41 9.09
C HIS A 7 -7.01 7.14 9.01
N THR A 8 -6.32 6.00 8.90
CA THR A 8 -6.91 4.67 9.09
C THR A 8 -5.95 3.74 9.81
N ILE A 9 -6.50 2.71 10.46
CA ILE A 9 -5.73 1.63 11.05
C ILE A 9 -5.72 0.45 10.08
N ILE A 10 -4.53 -0.06 9.78
CA ILE A 10 -4.29 -1.24 8.95
C ILE A 10 -3.87 -2.37 9.88
N ALA A 11 -4.59 -3.49 9.81
CA ALA A 11 -4.24 -4.68 10.58
C ALA A 11 -2.94 -5.27 10.03
N ALA A 12 -1.97 -5.50 10.92
CA ALA A 12 -0.65 -5.98 10.53
C ALA A 12 -0.19 -7.14 11.43
N ALA A 13 0.38 -8.20 10.85
CA ALA A 13 0.99 -9.27 11.64
C ALA A 13 2.16 -8.72 12.48
N ASP A 14 3.05 -7.98 11.81
CA ASP A 14 4.09 -7.14 12.42
C ASP A 14 3.88 -5.68 11.96
N PRO A 15 3.52 -4.76 12.89
CA PRO A 15 3.30 -3.36 12.57
C PRO A 15 4.53 -2.62 12.05
N ALA A 16 5.72 -2.94 12.55
CA ALA A 16 6.95 -2.27 12.15
C ALA A 16 7.41 -2.73 10.76
N GLU A 17 7.30 -4.03 10.48
CA GLU A 17 7.57 -4.58 9.15
C GLU A 17 6.60 -3.98 8.11
N SER A 18 5.30 -3.94 8.43
CA SER A 18 4.30 -3.36 7.52
C SER A 18 4.53 -1.87 7.31
N ALA A 19 4.81 -1.10 8.36
CA ALA A 19 5.14 0.32 8.22
C ALA A 19 6.37 0.55 7.32
N GLN A 20 7.44 -0.24 7.51
CA GLN A 20 8.63 -0.13 6.67
C GLN A 20 8.35 -0.49 5.21
N PHE A 21 7.54 -1.52 4.97
CA PHE A 21 7.15 -1.92 3.62
C PHE A 21 6.44 -0.77 2.87
N TYR A 22 5.49 -0.08 3.52
CA TYR A 22 4.79 1.04 2.89
C TYR A 22 5.68 2.26 2.72
N VAL A 23 6.61 2.52 3.65
CA VAL A 23 7.65 3.56 3.47
C VAL A 23 8.48 3.29 2.23
N ASP A 24 8.92 2.05 2.03
CA ASP A 24 9.76 1.70 0.89
C ASP A 24 9.01 1.80 -0.45
N ILE A 25 7.77 1.28 -0.50
CA ILE A 25 6.99 1.22 -1.74
C ILE A 25 6.35 2.57 -2.09
N LEU A 26 5.79 3.27 -1.09
CA LEU A 26 5.09 4.54 -1.30
C LEU A 26 5.99 5.76 -1.17
N GLU A 27 7.27 5.57 -0.82
CA GLU A 27 8.19 6.67 -0.47
C GLU A 27 7.65 7.56 0.66
N ALA A 28 6.84 6.97 1.54
CA ALA A 28 6.23 7.64 2.68
C ALA A 28 7.26 7.90 3.80
N GLU A 29 6.89 8.72 4.79
CA GLU A 29 7.76 9.03 5.93
C GLU A 29 7.24 8.39 7.21
N HIS A 30 8.15 7.81 8.00
CA HIS A 30 7.83 7.44 9.39
C HIS A 30 7.45 8.69 10.18
N THR A 31 6.41 8.58 11.01
CA THR A 31 5.98 9.65 11.91
C THR A 31 5.92 9.19 13.36
N GLN A 32 5.49 10.07 14.27
CA GLN A 32 5.41 9.73 15.69
C GLN A 32 4.49 8.53 15.91
N SER A 33 5.05 7.45 16.45
CA SER A 33 4.32 6.28 16.93
C SER A 33 3.88 6.41 18.39
N TRP A 34 2.77 5.78 18.74
CA TRP A 34 2.29 5.70 20.11
C TRP A 34 1.46 4.43 20.36
N GLY A 35 1.45 3.98 21.62
CA GLY A 35 0.72 2.78 22.01
C GLY A 35 1.19 1.55 21.23
N VAL A 36 0.27 0.91 20.51
CA VAL A 36 0.54 -0.27 19.68
C VAL A 36 0.81 0.06 18.22
N PHE A 37 0.81 1.35 17.85
CA PHE A 37 0.81 1.77 16.46
C PHE A 37 2.22 2.07 15.94
N SER A 38 2.56 1.46 14.80
CA SER A 38 3.62 1.95 13.91
C SER A 38 2.98 2.90 12.90
N ASN A 39 3.42 4.16 12.85
CA ASN A 39 2.75 5.20 12.07
C ASN A 39 3.63 5.72 10.94
N ILE A 40 3.02 5.93 9.78
CA ILE A 40 3.63 6.62 8.64
C ILE A 40 2.70 7.74 8.17
N MET A 41 3.28 8.75 7.53
CA MET A 41 2.57 9.86 6.92
C MET A 41 2.73 9.77 5.40
N LEU A 42 1.61 9.85 4.70
CA LEU A 42 1.59 10.06 3.25
C LEU A 42 1.63 11.56 2.95
N ASP A 43 1.92 11.89 1.70
CA ASP A 43 1.68 13.23 1.19
C ASP A 43 0.21 13.65 1.41
N GLU A 44 -0.01 14.95 1.51
CA GLU A 44 -1.30 15.58 1.85
C GLU A 44 -1.83 15.29 3.27
N GLY A 45 -1.03 14.64 4.12
CA GLY A 45 -1.26 14.56 5.57
C GLY A 45 -2.20 13.44 6.01
N VAL A 46 -2.38 12.41 5.18
CA VAL A 46 -3.09 11.18 5.56
C VAL A 46 -2.13 10.26 6.31
N MET A 47 -2.50 9.85 7.52
CA MET A 47 -1.69 8.95 8.34
C MET A 47 -2.17 7.50 8.23
N LEU A 48 -1.25 6.57 7.97
CA LEU A 48 -1.52 5.14 8.05
C LEU A 48 -0.94 4.60 9.37
N GLN A 49 -1.78 3.90 10.13
CA GLN A 49 -1.42 3.35 11.43
C GLN A 49 -1.47 1.83 11.38
N PHE A 50 -0.35 1.16 11.63
CA PHE A 50 -0.29 -0.29 11.63
C PHE A 50 -0.38 -0.83 13.06
N ALA A 51 -1.20 -1.87 13.27
CA ALA A 51 -1.30 -2.54 14.56
C ALA A 51 -1.69 -4.02 14.42
N THR A 52 -1.16 -4.84 15.32
CA THR A 52 -1.59 -6.24 15.43
C THR A 52 -3.01 -6.31 16.01
N PRO A 53 -3.95 -7.00 15.34
CA PRO A 53 -5.28 -7.14 15.87
C PRO A 53 -5.27 -7.96 17.18
N PRO A 54 -6.29 -7.81 18.04
CA PRO A 54 -6.41 -8.66 19.22
C PRO A 54 -6.50 -10.15 18.81
N PRO A 55 -6.04 -11.10 19.65
CA PRO A 55 -5.91 -12.52 19.28
C PRO A 55 -7.20 -13.23 18.82
N THR A 56 -8.37 -12.63 19.04
CA THR A 56 -9.67 -13.17 18.62
C THR A 56 -10.08 -12.75 17.22
N PHE A 57 -9.29 -11.91 16.55
CA PHE A 57 -9.59 -11.35 15.23
C PHE A 57 -8.52 -11.77 14.23
N ASP A 58 -8.95 -12.36 13.12
CA ASP A 58 -8.09 -12.64 11.98
C ASP A 58 -7.84 -11.38 11.17
N ILE A 59 -6.65 -11.27 10.57
CA ILE A 59 -6.35 -10.24 9.57
C ILE A 59 -7.17 -10.55 8.32
N GLN A 60 -8.08 -9.64 7.98
CA GLN A 60 -8.88 -9.73 6.76
C GLN A 60 -8.31 -8.77 5.71
N PRO A 61 -8.04 -9.23 4.48
CA PRO A 61 -7.53 -8.38 3.42
C PRO A 61 -8.48 -7.22 3.10
N VAL A 62 -7.93 -6.02 2.99
CA VAL A 62 -8.59 -4.82 2.46
C VAL A 62 -7.80 -4.34 1.25
N HIS A 63 -8.49 -3.75 0.28
CA HIS A 63 -7.88 -3.11 -0.89
C HIS A 63 -7.61 -1.64 -0.63
N MET A 64 -6.39 -1.19 -0.94
CA MET A 64 -5.99 0.22 -0.89
C MET A 64 -5.22 0.57 -2.16
N ALA A 65 -5.75 1.54 -2.91
CA ALA A 65 -5.11 2.05 -4.11
C ALA A 65 -4.47 3.42 -3.82
N PHE A 66 -3.26 3.63 -4.33
CA PHE A 66 -2.51 4.86 -4.17
C PHE A 66 -2.19 5.45 -5.54
N MET A 67 -2.39 6.75 -5.67
CA MET A 67 -1.96 7.51 -6.84
C MET A 67 -0.47 7.79 -6.73
N CYS A 68 0.27 7.62 -7.83
CA CYS A 68 1.69 7.95 -7.89
C CYS A 68 2.04 8.59 -9.23
N THR A 69 3.24 9.16 -9.30
CA THR A 69 3.81 9.64 -10.57
C THR A 69 4.36 8.48 -11.38
N ASP A 70 4.56 8.70 -12.68
CA ASP A 70 5.15 7.67 -13.53
C ASP A 70 6.57 7.24 -13.07
N ASP A 71 7.40 8.19 -12.66
CA ASP A 71 8.76 7.86 -12.18
C ASP A 71 8.73 7.05 -10.88
N HIS A 72 7.76 7.31 -9.99
CA HIS A 72 7.58 6.56 -8.75
C HIS A 72 7.08 5.15 -9.04
N PHE A 73 6.12 4.99 -9.97
CA PHE A 73 5.64 3.69 -10.41
C PHE A 73 6.79 2.79 -10.89
N ASP A 74 7.72 3.32 -11.69
CA ASP A 74 8.89 2.56 -12.18
C ASP A 74 9.79 2.08 -11.03
N ARG A 75 10.06 2.95 -10.06
CA ARG A 75 10.87 2.60 -8.88
C ARG A 75 10.19 1.56 -8.00
N ALA A 76 8.88 1.67 -7.81
CA ALA A 76 8.10 0.72 -7.02
C ALA A 76 8.09 -0.67 -7.66
N VAL A 77 7.83 -0.77 -8.97
CA VAL A 77 7.87 -2.06 -9.69
C VAL A 77 9.27 -2.68 -9.66
N ALA A 78 10.31 -1.88 -9.89
CA ALA A 78 11.69 -2.36 -9.78
C ALA A 78 12.00 -2.88 -8.37
N LEU A 79 11.51 -2.21 -7.32
CA LEU A 79 11.68 -2.66 -5.94
C LEU A 79 10.95 -3.97 -5.65
N LEU A 80 9.75 -4.18 -6.22
CA LEU A 80 9.02 -5.45 -6.12
C LEU A 80 9.81 -6.59 -6.78
N ASP A 81 10.36 -6.35 -7.98
CA ASP A 81 11.24 -7.31 -8.68
C ASP A 81 12.50 -7.62 -7.86
N GLU A 82 13.19 -6.59 -7.36
CA GLU A 82 14.42 -6.71 -6.55
C GLU A 82 14.21 -7.54 -5.28
N ARG A 83 13.03 -7.41 -4.66
CA ARG A 83 12.64 -8.17 -3.46
C ARG A 83 12.04 -9.53 -3.78
N GLY A 84 11.84 -9.87 -5.05
CA GLY A 84 11.20 -11.11 -5.48
C GLY A 84 9.74 -11.22 -5.01
N LEU A 85 9.04 -10.09 -4.93
CA LEU A 85 7.63 -10.05 -4.53
C LEU A 85 6.73 -10.23 -5.74
N ASP A 86 5.67 -11.01 -5.56
CA ASP A 86 4.66 -11.18 -6.60
C ASP A 86 3.81 -9.92 -6.76
N TYR A 87 3.60 -9.54 -8.01
CA TYR A 87 2.68 -8.48 -8.42
C TYR A 87 1.91 -8.89 -9.67
N TRP A 88 0.82 -8.19 -9.95
CA TRP A 88 -0.12 -8.55 -10.99
C TRP A 88 -0.67 -7.34 -11.73
N ALA A 89 -1.05 -7.55 -12.99
CA ALA A 89 -1.72 -6.52 -13.78
C ALA A 89 -3.20 -6.38 -13.43
N ASP A 90 -3.78 -7.37 -12.75
CA ASP A 90 -5.20 -7.48 -12.45
C ASP A 90 -5.47 -7.82 -10.97
N PRO A 91 -6.58 -7.32 -10.39
CA PRO A 91 -6.90 -7.58 -8.98
C PRO A 91 -7.27 -9.05 -8.71
N GLN A 92 -7.60 -9.83 -9.74
CA GLN A 92 -7.84 -11.27 -9.62
C GLN A 92 -6.54 -12.07 -9.51
N ARG A 93 -5.38 -11.42 -9.67
CA ARG A 93 -4.03 -12.02 -9.60
C ARG A 93 -3.81 -13.14 -10.62
N THR A 94 -4.30 -12.93 -11.84
CA THR A 94 -4.19 -13.92 -12.93
C THR A 94 -3.00 -13.66 -13.85
N ARG A 95 -2.47 -12.43 -13.86
CA ARG A 95 -1.37 -11.98 -14.72
C ARG A 95 -0.14 -11.63 -13.88
N LEU A 96 0.61 -12.66 -13.47
CA LEU A 96 1.76 -12.56 -12.59
C LEU A 96 2.95 -11.86 -13.27
N HIS A 97 3.61 -10.96 -12.54
CA HIS A 97 4.75 -10.14 -12.97
C HIS A 97 4.47 -9.33 -14.24
N GLU A 98 3.21 -8.89 -14.36
CA GLU A 98 2.76 -7.96 -15.39
C GLU A 98 2.18 -6.70 -14.74
N THR A 99 2.22 -5.59 -15.46
CA THR A 99 1.48 -4.36 -15.13
C THR A 99 0.38 -4.12 -16.17
N ASN A 100 -0.59 -3.29 -15.85
CA ASN A 100 -1.61 -2.84 -16.79
C ASN A 100 -1.34 -1.41 -17.29
N ALA A 101 -1.98 -1.06 -18.41
CA ALA A 101 -1.98 0.28 -18.99
C ALA A 101 -3.43 0.80 -19.14
N GLU A 102 -4.26 0.54 -18.12
CA GLU A 102 -5.67 0.89 -18.11
C GLU A 102 -5.87 2.38 -17.75
N HIS A 103 -7.06 2.92 -18.05
CA HIS A 103 -7.45 4.30 -17.69
C HIS A 103 -6.49 5.40 -18.15
N ASP A 104 -5.90 5.23 -19.35
CA ASP A 104 -4.87 6.13 -19.91
C ASP A 104 -3.63 6.31 -19.03
N GLY A 105 -3.42 5.40 -18.07
CA GLY A 105 -2.30 5.38 -17.14
C GLY A 105 -1.66 4.01 -17.05
N ARG A 106 -1.10 3.72 -15.88
CA ARG A 106 -0.48 2.43 -15.54
C ARG A 106 -1.00 1.95 -14.19
N GLY A 107 -1.02 0.63 -14.02
CA GLY A 107 -1.52 -0.01 -12.80
C GLY A 107 -0.75 -1.27 -12.43
N VAL A 108 -0.58 -1.51 -11.14
CA VAL A 108 0.00 -2.74 -10.60
C VAL A 108 -0.64 -3.10 -9.26
N TYR A 109 -0.92 -4.38 -9.05
CA TYR A 109 -1.45 -4.94 -7.82
C TYR A 109 -0.42 -5.81 -7.12
N PHE A 110 -0.34 -5.76 -5.79
CA PHE A 110 0.56 -6.60 -5.00
C PHE A 110 0.01 -6.77 -3.59
N LEU A 111 0.63 -7.63 -2.78
CA LEU A 111 0.27 -7.82 -1.38
C LEU A 111 1.29 -7.18 -0.46
N ASP A 112 0.82 -6.60 0.64
CA ASP A 112 1.69 -6.24 1.76
C ASP A 112 2.09 -7.48 2.59
N PRO A 113 3.02 -7.37 3.55
CA PRO A 113 3.47 -8.50 4.37
C PRO A 113 2.35 -9.20 5.17
N SER A 114 1.24 -8.50 5.41
CA SER A 114 0.08 -9.00 6.14
C SER A 114 -1.06 -9.47 5.22
N GLY A 115 -0.86 -9.43 3.89
CA GLY A 115 -1.83 -9.86 2.89
C GLY A 115 -2.89 -8.82 2.51
N MET A 116 -2.70 -7.54 2.83
CA MET A 116 -3.53 -6.46 2.29
C MET A 116 -3.31 -6.32 0.80
N TYR A 117 -4.36 -6.01 0.04
CA TYR A 117 -4.25 -5.74 -1.39
C TYR A 117 -3.85 -4.29 -1.59
N LEU A 118 -2.74 -4.07 -2.26
CA LEU A 118 -2.26 -2.76 -2.64
C LEU A 118 -2.29 -2.60 -4.14
N GLU A 119 -2.58 -1.37 -4.56
CA GLU A 119 -2.54 -0.97 -5.95
C GLU A 119 -1.82 0.37 -6.10
N LEU A 120 -0.95 0.47 -7.08
CA LEU A 120 -0.43 1.75 -7.57
C LEU A 120 -1.05 2.07 -8.92
N ILE A 121 -1.55 3.30 -9.08
CA ILE A 121 -2.05 3.83 -10.35
C ILE A 121 -1.41 5.18 -10.67
N THR A 122 -1.26 5.48 -11.95
CA THR A 122 -0.72 6.79 -12.41
C THR A 122 -1.78 7.73 -12.98
N GLN A 123 -3.01 7.23 -13.18
CA GLN A 123 -4.17 8.04 -13.55
C GLN A 123 -5.40 7.60 -12.75
N PRO A 124 -6.30 8.53 -12.37
CA PRO A 124 -7.53 8.19 -11.69
C PRO A 124 -8.49 7.48 -12.63
N TYR A 125 -9.35 6.62 -12.08
CA TYR A 125 -10.37 5.92 -12.87
C TYR A 125 -11.50 6.83 -13.40
N LEU A 126 -11.77 7.94 -12.70
CA LEU A 126 -12.90 8.85 -12.93
C LEU A 126 -12.46 10.32 -12.87
#